data_AF-A0A7S2FHH0-F1
#
_entry.id   AF-A0A7S2FHH0-F1
#
_cell.length_a   1.000
_cell.length_b   1.000
_cell.length_c   1.000
_cell.angle_alpha   90.00
_cell.angle_beta   90.00
_cell.angle_gamma   90.00
#
_symmetry.space_group_name_H-M   'P 1'
#
loop_
_entity.id
_entity.type
_entity.pdbx_description
1 polymer ?
#
loop_
_entity_poly.entity_id
_entity_poly.type
_entity_poly.pdbx_seq_one_letter_code
_entity_poly.pdbx_strand_id
1 'polypeptide(L)'
;QSHSQFCSNVNVTSFGTKDLCPEVSWSAAHEAIGVTVDAFMNVVFGTSSETRAADEATLDAGMAVTAALVDGFIEAQALESGAWCVNAQEQEAVNISQSTLEYQDIPCSTSTGFDTTSPTIDGDTVSTVSFSEYALNPTDASTTDIAASELDCKGFTAEALALAFDESHVTSQTTCEGMNKAAISDAMALVDSVTLERYNQIGQPFVTAADNVCSSGITWKATSFSFSTSGDDVIVTSPRLTVSSTSSSGYAGNQLCKFLSPARVMEYMLVDGLPTFDEC
;
A
#
# COMPACT_ATOMS: atom_id res chain seq x y z
N GLN A 1 19.96 4.48 1.65
CA GLN A 1 21.04 5.30 1.02
C GLN A 1 20.63 6.75 1.10
N SER A 2 21.58 7.67 1.31
CA SER A 2 21.29 9.10 1.17
C SER A 2 21.47 9.51 -0.30
N HIS A 3 20.51 10.22 -0.88
CA HIS A 3 20.62 11.00 -2.11
C HIS A 3 21.93 11.80 -2.21
N SER A 4 22.46 12.30 -1.09
CA SER A 4 23.75 12.97 -1.13
C SER A 4 24.89 12.06 -1.58
N GLN A 5 24.80 10.74 -1.39
CA GLN A 5 25.80 9.76 -1.88
C GLN A 5 25.88 9.69 -3.41
N PHE A 6 24.88 10.23 -4.13
CA PHE A 6 24.91 10.33 -5.59
C PHE A 6 25.56 11.63 -6.09
N CYS A 7 25.63 12.66 -5.25
CA CYS A 7 26.10 13.99 -5.61
C CYS A 7 27.27 14.40 -4.71
N SER A 8 28.49 14.09 -5.15
CA SER A 8 29.69 14.57 -4.46
C SER A 8 29.63 16.10 -4.23
N ASN A 9 29.74 16.50 -2.97
CA ASN A 9 29.67 17.90 -2.48
C ASN A 9 28.27 18.54 -2.37
N VAL A 10 27.17 17.80 -2.59
CA VAL A 10 25.81 18.31 -2.30
C VAL A 10 25.30 17.69 -1.02
N ASN A 11 25.27 18.48 0.05
CA ASN A 11 24.60 18.08 1.28
C ASN A 11 23.10 18.37 1.17
N VAL A 12 22.30 17.39 0.74
CA VAL A 12 20.84 17.55 0.59
C VAL A 12 20.15 17.81 1.93
N THR A 13 20.76 17.36 3.04
CA THR A 13 20.27 17.64 4.40
C THR A 13 20.31 19.13 4.76
N SER A 14 21.07 19.95 4.02
CA SER A 14 21.12 21.40 4.24
C SER A 14 19.86 22.15 3.78
N PHE A 15 18.94 21.49 3.06
CA PHE A 15 17.69 22.08 2.55
C PHE A 15 16.45 21.79 3.41
N GLY A 16 16.62 21.29 4.63
CA GLY A 16 15.54 21.15 5.63
C GLY A 16 14.85 19.79 5.64
N THR A 17 14.67 19.13 4.49
CA THR A 17 14.27 17.71 4.45
C THR A 17 15.52 16.85 4.51
N LYS A 18 15.65 16.07 5.59
CA LYS A 18 16.81 15.22 5.81
C LYS A 18 16.59 13.86 5.20
N ASP A 19 17.69 13.32 4.70
CA ASP A 19 17.73 12.06 3.98
C ASP A 19 17.84 10.88 4.94
N LEU A 20 17.73 9.67 4.39
CA LEU A 20 17.92 8.44 5.16
C LEU A 20 19.36 8.29 5.65
N CYS A 21 19.54 7.67 6.82
CA CYS A 21 20.86 7.25 7.28
C CYS A 21 21.56 6.37 6.22
N PRO A 22 22.79 6.71 5.79
CA PRO A 22 23.50 5.92 4.79
C PRO A 22 23.95 4.58 5.38
N GLU A 23 23.55 3.48 4.74
CA GLU A 23 23.92 2.11 5.15
C GLU A 23 25.38 1.76 4.84
N VAL A 24 25.96 2.45 3.85
CA VAL A 24 27.34 2.26 3.42
C VAL A 24 28.09 3.58 3.52
N SER A 25 29.41 3.50 3.69
CA SER A 25 30.26 4.68 3.64
C SER A 25 30.15 5.37 2.28
N TRP A 26 30.39 6.68 2.26
CA TRP A 26 30.49 7.48 1.04
C TRP A 26 31.47 6.93 0.02
N SER A 27 32.63 6.43 0.48
CA SER A 27 33.63 5.84 -0.40
C SER A 27 33.09 4.58 -1.08
N ALA A 28 32.41 3.72 -0.32
CA ALA A 28 31.82 2.48 -0.85
C ALA A 28 30.68 2.78 -1.83
N ALA A 29 29.81 3.75 -1.52
CA ALA A 29 28.75 4.17 -2.44
C ALA A 29 29.32 4.71 -3.76
N HIS A 30 30.29 5.64 -3.70
CA HIS A 30 30.91 6.19 -4.91
C HIS A 30 31.66 5.14 -5.73
N GLU A 31 32.34 4.20 -5.08
CA GLU A 31 33.01 3.08 -5.77
C GLU A 31 31.99 2.22 -6.52
N ALA A 32 30.89 1.82 -5.87
CA ALA A 32 29.83 1.05 -6.49
C ALA A 32 29.18 1.79 -7.67
N ILE A 33 28.85 3.08 -7.50
CA ILE A 33 28.32 3.94 -8.57
C ILE A 33 29.32 4.02 -9.73
N GLY A 34 30.61 4.21 -9.43
CA GLY A 34 31.68 4.29 -10.42
C GLY A 34 31.79 3.02 -11.26
N VAL A 35 31.73 1.85 -10.63
CA VAL A 35 31.73 0.54 -11.31
C VAL A 35 30.53 0.40 -12.24
N THR A 36 29.32 0.73 -11.77
CA THR A 36 28.11 0.64 -12.60
C THR A 36 28.13 1.62 -13.78
N VAL A 37 28.58 2.86 -13.56
CA VAL A 37 28.69 3.88 -14.62
C VAL A 37 29.76 3.48 -15.65
N ASP A 38 30.91 2.99 -15.22
CA ASP A 38 31.97 2.52 -16.14
C ASP A 38 31.47 1.37 -17.01
N ALA A 39 30.82 0.37 -16.40
CA ALA A 39 30.20 -0.74 -17.12
C ALA A 39 29.18 -0.24 -18.15
N PHE A 40 28.28 0.67 -17.76
CA PHE A 40 27.32 1.29 -18.68
C PHE A 40 28.00 1.99 -19.86
N MET A 41 29.02 2.81 -19.60
CA MET A 41 29.74 3.54 -20.64
C MET A 41 30.45 2.58 -21.60
N ASN A 42 31.03 1.49 -21.12
CA ASN A 42 31.67 0.49 -21.96
C ASN A 42 30.66 -0.31 -22.81
N VAL A 43 29.48 -0.66 -22.27
CA VAL A 43 28.43 -1.33 -23.05
C VAL A 43 27.90 -0.45 -24.17
N VAL A 44 27.70 0.85 -23.89
CA VAL A 44 27.11 1.79 -24.86
C VAL A 44 28.12 2.29 -25.89
N PHE A 45 29.35 2.59 -25.47
CA PHE A 45 30.33 3.28 -26.31
C PHE A 45 31.60 2.46 -26.60
N GLY A 46 31.83 1.35 -25.90
CA GLY A 46 33.02 0.52 -26.06
C GLY A 46 33.06 -0.25 -27.38
N THR A 47 34.27 -0.57 -27.84
CA THR A 47 34.50 -1.29 -29.12
C THR A 47 34.95 -2.73 -28.96
N SER A 48 35.32 -3.18 -27.75
CA SER A 48 35.80 -4.53 -27.47
C SER A 48 34.67 -5.44 -26.98
N SER A 49 34.42 -6.55 -27.70
CA SER A 49 33.37 -7.52 -27.36
C SER A 49 33.60 -8.28 -26.05
N GLU A 50 34.86 -8.52 -25.66
CA GLU A 50 35.20 -9.25 -24.43
C GLU A 50 34.88 -8.43 -23.17
N THR A 51 35.27 -7.15 -23.14
CA THR A 51 34.94 -6.23 -22.03
C THR A 51 33.44 -6.03 -21.89
N ARG A 52 32.75 -5.89 -23.04
CA ARG A 52 31.30 -5.68 -23.07
C ARG A 52 30.52 -6.79 -22.36
N ALA A 53 30.89 -8.06 -22.53
CA ALA A 53 30.18 -9.16 -21.87
C ALA A 53 30.33 -9.12 -20.34
N ALA A 54 31.50 -8.73 -19.83
CA ALA A 54 31.72 -8.58 -18.40
C ALA A 54 30.96 -7.37 -17.81
N ASP A 55 30.90 -6.28 -18.58
CA ASP A 55 30.15 -5.08 -18.19
C ASP A 55 28.64 -5.31 -18.23
N GLU A 56 28.12 -6.03 -19.23
CA GLU A 56 26.71 -6.47 -19.29
C GLU A 56 26.36 -7.30 -18.06
N ALA A 57 27.21 -8.26 -17.67
CA ALA A 57 26.99 -9.05 -16.45
C ALA A 57 26.98 -8.20 -15.17
N THR A 58 27.79 -7.13 -15.13
CA THR A 58 27.82 -6.19 -13.99
C THR A 58 26.52 -5.39 -13.90
N LEU A 59 26.01 -4.91 -15.04
CA LEU A 59 24.74 -4.19 -15.11
C LEU A 59 23.56 -5.12 -14.76
N ASP A 60 23.54 -6.33 -15.29
CA ASP A 60 22.51 -7.33 -15.00
C ASP A 60 22.46 -7.66 -13.50
N ALA A 61 23.61 -7.80 -12.86
CA ALA A 61 23.67 -8.01 -11.41
C ALA A 61 23.10 -6.83 -10.62
N GLY A 62 23.40 -5.58 -11.02
CA GLY A 62 22.82 -4.39 -10.39
C GLY A 62 21.31 -4.25 -10.62
N MET A 63 20.84 -4.59 -11.82
CA MET A 63 19.42 -4.61 -12.16
C MET A 63 18.67 -5.70 -11.39
N ALA A 64 19.28 -6.87 -11.19
CA ALA A 64 18.68 -7.95 -10.40
C ALA A 64 18.47 -7.55 -8.93
N VAL A 65 19.40 -6.79 -8.34
CA VAL A 65 19.22 -6.22 -6.99
C VAL A 65 18.06 -5.24 -6.97
N THR A 66 17.99 -4.34 -7.95
CA THR A 66 16.90 -3.34 -8.04
C THR A 66 15.54 -4.02 -8.25
N ALA A 67 15.49 -5.03 -9.12
CA ALA A 67 14.28 -5.80 -9.38
C ALA A 67 13.79 -6.45 -8.08
N ALA A 68 14.66 -7.14 -7.34
CA ALA A 68 14.29 -7.77 -6.08
C ALA A 68 13.71 -6.78 -5.05
N LEU A 69 14.18 -5.52 -5.03
CA LEU A 69 13.66 -4.48 -4.15
C LEU A 69 12.28 -3.95 -4.58
N VAL A 70 11.99 -3.96 -5.88
CA VAL A 70 10.79 -3.34 -6.47
C VAL A 70 9.70 -4.36 -6.81
N ASP A 71 10.04 -5.64 -6.99
CA ASP A 71 9.09 -6.70 -7.34
C ASP A 71 7.98 -6.81 -6.30
N GLY A 72 8.34 -6.81 -5.00
CA GLY A 72 7.37 -6.76 -3.92
C GLY A 72 6.46 -5.53 -4.02
N PHE A 73 7.03 -4.37 -4.36
CA PHE A 73 6.28 -3.12 -4.57
C PHE A 73 5.21 -3.26 -5.65
N ILE A 74 5.59 -3.81 -6.80
CA ILE A 74 4.70 -4.04 -7.94
C ILE A 74 3.60 -5.03 -7.55
N GLU A 75 3.94 -6.11 -6.83
CA GLU A 75 2.98 -7.11 -6.39
C GLU A 75 1.92 -6.52 -5.45
N ALA A 76 2.31 -5.72 -4.45
CA ALA A 76 1.30 -5.13 -3.58
C ALA A 76 0.58 -3.91 -4.18
N GLN A 77 1.15 -3.24 -5.19
CA GLN A 77 0.38 -2.30 -6.00
C GLN A 77 -0.75 -2.99 -6.77
N ALA A 78 -0.53 -4.21 -7.26
CA ALA A 78 -1.59 -5.00 -7.89
C ALA A 78 -2.73 -5.37 -6.91
N LEU A 79 -2.48 -5.37 -5.60
CA LEU A 79 -3.53 -5.56 -4.60
C LEU A 79 -4.43 -4.33 -4.43
N GLU A 80 -3.94 -3.13 -4.75
CA GLU A 80 -4.72 -1.88 -4.68
C GLU A 80 -5.85 -1.81 -5.71
N SER A 81 -5.73 -2.53 -6.83
CA SER A 81 -6.66 -2.43 -7.97
C SER A 81 -7.98 -3.18 -7.76
N GLY A 82 -8.57 -3.11 -6.56
CA GLY A 82 -9.90 -3.63 -6.23
C GLY A 82 -9.93 -4.96 -5.49
N ALA A 83 -8.88 -5.78 -5.61
CA ALA A 83 -8.78 -7.07 -4.92
C ALA A 83 -8.90 -6.90 -3.39
N TRP A 84 -8.41 -5.78 -2.86
CA TRP A 84 -8.47 -5.50 -1.43
C TRP A 84 -9.89 -5.33 -0.87
N CYS A 85 -10.78 -4.64 -1.59
CA CYS A 85 -12.18 -4.48 -1.16
C CYS A 85 -12.92 -5.83 -1.22
N VAL A 86 -12.66 -6.62 -2.26
CA VAL A 86 -13.20 -7.98 -2.40
C VAL A 86 -12.76 -8.87 -1.24
N ASN A 87 -11.48 -8.89 -0.92
CA ASN A 87 -10.96 -9.65 0.23
C ASN A 87 -11.68 -9.24 1.53
N ALA A 88 -11.88 -7.94 1.77
CA ALA A 88 -12.61 -7.47 2.93
C ALA A 88 -14.07 -7.97 2.95
N GLN A 89 -14.73 -7.99 1.78
CA GLN A 89 -16.10 -8.48 1.64
C GLN A 89 -16.21 -9.99 1.89
N GLU A 90 -15.23 -10.78 1.43
CA GLU A 90 -15.13 -12.21 1.70
C GLU A 90 -15.04 -12.51 3.20
N GLN A 91 -14.28 -11.69 3.94
CA GLN A 91 -14.17 -11.85 5.40
C GLN A 91 -15.50 -11.59 6.13
N GLU A 92 -16.34 -10.66 5.62
CA GLU A 92 -17.69 -10.47 6.16
C GLU A 92 -18.62 -11.66 5.85
N ALA A 93 -18.32 -12.44 4.81
CA ALA A 93 -19.13 -13.55 4.34
C ALA A 93 -18.69 -14.94 4.86
N VAL A 94 -17.65 -15.03 5.69
CA VAL A 94 -17.02 -16.31 6.11
C VAL A 94 -17.98 -17.33 6.73
N ASN A 95 -19.11 -16.86 7.28
CA ASN A 95 -20.13 -17.70 7.92
C ASN A 95 -21.43 -17.83 7.10
N ILE A 96 -21.44 -17.39 5.84
CA ILE A 96 -22.56 -17.60 4.93
C ILE A 96 -22.42 -19.01 4.37
N SER A 97 -23.43 -19.87 4.57
CA SER A 97 -23.32 -21.30 4.22
C SER A 97 -23.39 -21.57 2.72
N GLN A 98 -23.73 -20.54 1.94
CA GLN A 98 -23.74 -20.59 0.49
C GLN A 98 -22.33 -20.79 -0.07
N SER A 99 -22.07 -22.02 -0.52
CA SER A 99 -20.75 -22.48 -0.95
C SER A 99 -20.22 -21.87 -2.26
N THR A 100 -20.94 -20.93 -2.87
CA THR A 100 -20.67 -20.43 -4.24
C THR A 100 -20.86 -18.93 -4.40
N LEU A 101 -20.68 -18.14 -3.33
CA LEU A 101 -20.67 -16.68 -3.52
C LEU A 101 -19.50 -16.27 -4.41
N GLU A 102 -19.81 -15.46 -5.42
CA GLU A 102 -18.82 -14.84 -6.31
C GLU A 102 -18.63 -13.39 -5.87
N TYR A 103 -17.39 -12.94 -5.80
CA TYR A 103 -17.08 -11.56 -5.43
C TYR A 103 -16.45 -10.84 -6.61
N GLN A 104 -16.90 -9.62 -6.83
CA GLN A 104 -16.34 -8.76 -7.85
C GLN A 104 -16.19 -7.34 -7.34
N ASP A 105 -15.22 -6.62 -7.86
CA ASP A 105 -15.04 -5.21 -7.57
C ASP A 105 -15.58 -4.33 -8.69
N ILE A 106 -16.17 -3.20 -8.32
CA ILE A 106 -16.54 -2.12 -9.23
C ILE A 106 -15.56 -0.96 -8.99
N PRO A 107 -14.42 -0.93 -9.70
CA PRO A 107 -13.42 0.11 -9.50
C PRO A 107 -13.91 1.45 -10.05
N CYS A 108 -13.82 2.49 -9.22
CA CYS A 108 -14.11 3.85 -9.61
C CYS A 108 -12.81 4.60 -9.90
N SER A 109 -12.79 5.38 -10.98
CA SER A 109 -11.65 6.24 -11.33
C SER A 109 -11.76 7.67 -10.81
N THR A 110 -12.90 8.03 -10.22
CA THR A 110 -13.16 9.37 -9.67
C THR A 110 -13.93 9.27 -8.37
N SER A 111 -13.70 10.21 -7.46
CA SER A 111 -14.43 10.30 -6.19
C SER A 111 -15.94 10.49 -6.39
N THR A 112 -16.37 11.24 -7.42
CA THR A 112 -17.80 11.37 -7.77
C THR A 112 -18.40 10.05 -8.24
N GLY A 113 -17.68 9.30 -9.07
CA GLY A 113 -18.09 7.96 -9.51
C GLY A 113 -18.25 7.03 -8.30
N PHE A 114 -17.27 7.05 -7.41
CA PHE A 114 -17.32 6.31 -6.15
C PHE A 114 -18.53 6.69 -5.32
N ASP A 115 -18.76 7.99 -5.04
CA ASP A 115 -19.88 8.48 -4.24
C ASP A 115 -21.25 7.97 -4.70
N THR A 116 -21.46 7.98 -6.02
CA THR A 116 -22.74 7.65 -6.65
C THR A 116 -22.94 6.15 -6.88
N THR A 117 -21.87 5.36 -6.81
CA THR A 117 -21.91 3.90 -6.98
C THR A 117 -22.12 3.23 -5.63
N SER A 118 -22.96 2.19 -5.62
CA SER A 118 -23.27 1.39 -4.43
C SER A 118 -22.92 -0.07 -4.71
N PRO A 119 -22.50 -0.84 -3.68
CA PRO A 119 -22.34 -2.28 -3.81
C PRO A 119 -23.70 -2.93 -4.15
N THR A 120 -23.66 -4.09 -4.79
CA THR A 120 -24.86 -4.80 -5.26
C THR A 120 -24.79 -6.29 -4.94
N ILE A 121 -25.95 -6.91 -4.74
CA ILE A 121 -26.10 -8.36 -4.69
C ILE A 121 -26.99 -8.75 -5.87
N ASP A 122 -26.48 -9.57 -6.79
CA ASP A 122 -27.20 -10.08 -7.95
C ASP A 122 -27.05 -11.61 -8.01
N GLY A 123 -28.09 -12.34 -7.59
CA GLY A 123 -27.99 -13.78 -7.37
C GLY A 123 -26.91 -14.10 -6.33
N ASP A 124 -25.92 -14.90 -6.75
CA ASP A 124 -24.81 -15.32 -5.89
C ASP A 124 -23.60 -14.37 -5.98
N THR A 125 -23.69 -13.30 -6.77
CA THR A 125 -22.60 -12.34 -6.97
C THR A 125 -22.76 -11.16 -6.03
N VAL A 126 -21.75 -10.93 -5.18
CA VAL A 126 -21.62 -9.78 -4.29
C VAL A 126 -20.58 -8.81 -4.87
N SER A 127 -21.00 -7.59 -5.17
CA SER A 127 -20.12 -6.57 -5.72
C SER A 127 -19.69 -5.57 -4.66
N THR A 128 -18.39 -5.28 -4.59
CA THR A 128 -17.83 -4.14 -3.85
C THR A 128 -17.65 -2.92 -4.76
N VAL A 129 -17.42 -1.77 -4.16
CA VAL A 129 -17.01 -0.55 -4.89
C VAL A 129 -15.70 -0.07 -4.29
N SER A 130 -14.69 0.15 -5.13
CA SER A 130 -13.38 0.63 -4.72
C SER A 130 -13.04 1.99 -5.32
N PHE A 131 -12.22 2.77 -4.63
CA PHE A 131 -11.58 3.97 -5.14
C PHE A 131 -10.24 4.19 -4.45
N SER A 132 -9.17 4.28 -5.24
CA SER A 132 -7.83 4.56 -4.73
C SER A 132 -7.57 6.06 -4.78
N GLU A 133 -7.24 6.65 -3.63
CA GLU A 133 -6.80 8.04 -3.57
C GLU A 133 -5.28 8.10 -3.69
N TYR A 134 -4.79 8.94 -4.60
CA TYR A 134 -3.36 9.17 -4.80
C TYR A 134 -3.01 10.62 -4.43
N ALA A 135 -1.85 10.81 -3.79
CA ALA A 135 -1.35 12.14 -3.51
C ALA A 135 -1.09 12.90 -4.82
N LEU A 136 -1.63 14.12 -4.94
CA LEU A 136 -1.38 14.94 -6.12
C LEU A 136 0.08 15.39 -6.13
N ASN A 137 0.87 14.85 -7.07
CA ASN A 137 2.21 15.35 -7.37
C ASN A 137 2.21 16.04 -8.74
N PRO A 138 1.98 17.37 -8.80
CA PRO A 138 1.86 18.09 -10.07
C PRO A 138 3.18 18.18 -10.86
N THR A 139 4.30 17.81 -10.22
CA THR A 139 5.63 17.76 -10.83
C THR A 139 6.05 16.37 -11.26
N ASP A 140 5.28 15.34 -10.93
CA ASP A 140 5.59 13.98 -11.33
C ASP A 140 5.15 13.72 -12.78
N ALA A 141 6.09 13.30 -13.60
CA ALA A 141 5.88 12.86 -14.97
C ALA A 141 6.13 11.35 -15.13
N SER A 142 6.24 10.63 -14.02
CA SER A 142 6.42 9.18 -14.00
C SER A 142 5.23 8.49 -14.67
N THR A 143 5.51 7.36 -15.31
CA THR A 143 4.50 6.51 -15.96
C THR A 143 3.98 5.42 -15.03
N THR A 144 4.42 5.42 -13.78
CA THR A 144 4.13 4.41 -12.76
C THR A 144 3.43 5.08 -11.61
N ASP A 145 2.26 4.57 -11.23
CA ASP A 145 1.48 5.15 -10.14
C ASP A 145 2.28 5.06 -8.83
N ILE A 146 2.25 6.13 -8.04
CA ILE A 146 2.67 6.13 -6.64
C ILE A 146 1.72 5.23 -5.84
N ALA A 147 2.13 4.75 -4.66
CA ALA A 147 1.21 4.00 -3.81
C ALA A 147 0.00 4.85 -3.43
N ALA A 148 -1.19 4.24 -3.36
CA ALA A 148 -2.39 4.93 -2.88
C ALA A 148 -2.16 5.47 -1.46
N SER A 149 -2.62 6.70 -1.20
CA SER A 149 -2.64 7.30 0.12
C SER A 149 -3.72 6.68 1.01
N GLU A 150 -4.84 6.28 0.41
CA GLU A 150 -5.90 5.49 1.04
C GLU A 150 -6.70 4.71 -0.03
N LEU A 151 -7.30 3.59 0.38
CA LEU A 151 -8.21 2.80 -0.45
C LEU A 151 -9.62 2.87 0.13
N ASP A 152 -10.51 3.58 -0.55
CA ASP A 152 -11.91 3.72 -0.17
C ASP A 152 -12.72 2.53 -0.67
N CYS A 153 -13.37 1.80 0.24
CA CYS A 153 -14.16 0.61 -0.08
C CYS A 153 -15.61 0.73 0.43
N LYS A 154 -16.56 0.31 -0.41
CA LYS A 154 -17.95 0.03 -0.02
C LYS A 154 -18.26 -1.44 -0.22
N GLY A 155 -18.85 -2.05 0.79
CA GLY A 155 -19.37 -3.42 0.75
C GLY A 155 -20.63 -3.56 1.60
N PHE A 156 -20.99 -4.81 1.89
CA PHE A 156 -22.07 -5.19 2.79
C PHE A 156 -21.53 -5.75 4.09
N THR A 157 -22.21 -5.45 5.20
CA THR A 157 -21.92 -6.10 6.48
C THR A 157 -22.31 -7.58 6.44
N ALA A 158 -21.73 -8.38 7.32
CA ALA A 158 -22.14 -9.76 7.53
C ALA A 158 -23.67 -9.88 7.77
N GLU A 159 -24.28 -8.99 8.56
CA GLU A 159 -25.74 -9.05 8.80
C GLU A 159 -26.57 -8.78 7.55
N ALA A 160 -26.10 -7.90 6.66
CA ALA A 160 -26.77 -7.61 5.40
C ALA A 160 -26.69 -8.80 4.44
N LEU A 161 -25.52 -9.45 4.36
CA LEU A 161 -25.33 -10.67 3.59
C LEU A 161 -26.21 -11.79 4.12
N ALA A 162 -26.23 -12.03 5.44
CA ALA A 162 -27.06 -13.08 6.01
C ALA A 162 -28.55 -12.86 5.74
N LEU A 163 -29.02 -11.61 5.80
CA LEU A 163 -30.39 -11.27 5.42
C LEU A 163 -30.66 -11.54 3.93
N ALA A 164 -29.70 -11.22 3.05
CA ALA A 164 -29.85 -11.41 1.61
C ALA A 164 -29.88 -12.90 1.21
N PHE A 165 -29.19 -13.76 1.96
CA PHE A 165 -29.04 -15.18 1.68
C PHE A 165 -29.85 -16.11 2.60
N ASP A 166 -30.83 -15.56 3.35
CA ASP A 166 -31.71 -16.30 4.28
C ASP A 166 -30.94 -17.13 5.33
N GLU A 167 -29.80 -16.59 5.79
CA GLU A 167 -28.96 -17.20 6.82
C GLU A 167 -29.31 -16.66 8.20
N SER A 168 -29.25 -17.55 9.21
CA SER A 168 -29.39 -17.14 10.60
C SER A 168 -28.13 -16.44 11.08
N HIS A 169 -28.29 -15.31 11.80
CA HIS A 169 -27.27 -14.52 12.49
C HIS A 169 -25.81 -14.95 12.27
N VAL A 170 -25.09 -14.13 11.51
CA VAL A 170 -23.64 -14.19 11.42
C VAL A 170 -23.03 -13.12 12.32
N THR A 171 -21.94 -13.46 12.99
CA THR A 171 -21.08 -12.47 13.64
C THR A 171 -20.22 -11.78 12.59
N SER A 172 -20.34 -10.46 12.48
CA SER A 172 -19.35 -9.66 11.74
C SER A 172 -17.98 -9.85 12.37
N GLN A 173 -16.99 -10.17 11.53
CA GLN A 173 -15.60 -10.34 11.97
C GLN A 173 -14.69 -9.23 11.45
N THR A 174 -15.12 -8.44 10.48
CA THR A 174 -14.24 -7.51 9.78
C THR A 174 -14.37 -6.09 10.33
N THR A 175 -13.26 -5.57 10.83
CA THR A 175 -13.04 -4.15 11.13
C THR A 175 -12.11 -3.56 10.09
N CYS A 176 -12.11 -2.23 9.93
CA CYS A 176 -11.12 -1.63 9.03
C CYS A 176 -9.70 -1.81 9.60
N GLU A 177 -9.55 -1.76 10.92
CA GLU A 177 -8.35 -2.15 11.68
C GLU A 177 -7.85 -3.54 11.29
N GLY A 178 -8.72 -4.55 11.28
CA GLY A 178 -8.37 -5.93 10.95
C GLY A 178 -7.83 -6.06 9.52
N MET A 179 -8.46 -5.38 8.56
CA MET A 179 -7.98 -5.34 7.19
C MET A 179 -6.66 -4.57 7.07
N ASN A 180 -6.47 -3.46 7.78
CA ASN A 180 -5.19 -2.76 7.76
C ASN A 180 -4.06 -3.61 8.34
N LYS A 181 -4.36 -4.43 9.36
CA LYS A 181 -3.39 -5.38 9.92
C LYS A 181 -3.00 -6.44 8.89
N ALA A 182 -3.97 -6.91 8.10
CA ALA A 182 -3.70 -7.81 6.97
C ALA A 182 -2.84 -7.12 5.91
N ALA A 183 -3.11 -5.84 5.57
CA ALA A 183 -2.31 -5.08 4.61
C ALA A 183 -0.84 -4.99 5.02
N ILE A 184 -0.58 -4.74 6.31
CA ILE A 184 0.78 -4.71 6.87
C ILE A 184 1.41 -6.10 6.78
N SER A 185 0.71 -7.15 7.18
CA SER A 185 1.20 -8.52 7.13
C SER A 185 1.55 -8.97 5.71
N ASP A 186 0.68 -8.68 4.74
CA ASP A 186 0.85 -9.06 3.34
C ASP A 186 2.04 -8.30 2.73
N ALA A 187 2.13 -7.00 2.98
CA ALA A 187 3.28 -6.20 2.56
C ALA A 187 4.59 -6.74 3.16
N MET A 188 4.64 -7.05 4.46
CA MET A 188 5.84 -7.64 5.09
C MET A 188 6.23 -8.99 4.48
N ALA A 189 5.26 -9.78 3.99
CA ALA A 189 5.52 -11.06 3.33
C ALA A 189 6.08 -10.88 1.89
N LEU A 190 5.81 -9.74 1.26
CA LEU A 190 6.28 -9.40 -0.09
C LEU A 190 7.65 -8.72 -0.10
N VAL A 191 8.07 -8.11 1.01
CA VAL A 191 9.39 -7.48 1.13
C VAL A 191 10.49 -8.54 1.14
N ASP A 192 11.57 -8.28 0.41
CA ASP A 192 12.74 -9.16 0.43
C ASP A 192 13.33 -9.28 1.85
N SER A 193 13.90 -10.45 2.16
CA SER A 193 14.37 -10.73 3.52
C SER A 193 15.42 -9.75 4.06
N VAL A 194 16.24 -9.14 3.19
CA VAL A 194 17.30 -8.20 3.63
C VAL A 194 16.67 -6.87 4.02
N THR A 195 15.77 -6.36 3.19
CA THR A 195 15.00 -5.14 3.50
C THR A 195 14.13 -5.32 4.72
N LEU A 196 13.46 -6.46 4.88
CA LEU A 196 12.61 -6.73 6.03
C LEU A 196 13.42 -6.78 7.32
N GLU A 197 14.58 -7.46 7.32
CA GLU A 197 15.49 -7.49 8.47
C GLU A 197 15.97 -6.08 8.83
N ARG A 198 16.36 -5.27 7.83
CA ARG A 198 16.75 -3.87 8.03
C ARG A 198 15.61 -3.09 8.70
N TYR A 199 14.40 -3.16 8.14
CA TYR A 199 13.25 -2.45 8.69
C TYR A 199 12.92 -2.90 10.12
N ASN A 200 12.95 -4.19 10.41
CA ASN A 200 12.72 -4.69 11.77
C ASN A 200 13.79 -4.23 12.78
N GLN A 201 15.01 -3.98 12.31
CA GLN A 201 16.12 -3.58 13.17
C GLN A 201 16.08 -2.09 13.53
N ILE A 202 15.79 -1.22 12.56
CA ILE A 202 15.95 0.23 12.71
C ILE A 202 14.71 1.04 12.33
N GLY A 203 13.69 0.41 11.74
CA GLY A 203 12.50 1.08 11.28
C GLY A 203 11.47 1.29 12.39
N GLN A 204 10.54 2.21 12.13
CA GLN A 204 9.43 2.53 13.01
C GLN A 204 8.19 1.70 12.59
N PRO A 205 7.78 0.65 13.30
CA PRO A 205 6.68 -0.22 12.86
C PRO A 205 5.31 0.46 12.80
N PHE A 206 4.47 0.00 11.86
CA PHE A 206 3.04 0.31 11.91
C PHE A 206 2.33 -0.51 12.99
N VAL A 207 1.42 0.15 13.69
CA VAL A 207 0.49 -0.48 14.63
C VAL A 207 -0.92 0.00 14.31
N THR A 208 -1.85 -0.93 14.11
CA THR A 208 -3.26 -0.57 13.88
C THR A 208 -3.95 -0.21 15.19
N ALA A 209 -4.80 0.80 15.14
CA ALA A 209 -5.70 1.17 16.23
C ALA A 209 -7.16 0.98 15.83
N ALA A 210 -8.03 1.05 16.83
CA ALA A 210 -9.48 0.93 16.64
C ALA A 210 -10.02 1.97 15.64
N ASP A 211 -11.00 1.54 14.84
CA ASP A 211 -11.64 2.37 13.81
C ASP A 211 -12.23 3.66 14.38
N ASN A 212 -12.11 4.76 13.62
CA ASN A 212 -12.88 5.98 13.84
C ASN A 212 -14.30 5.83 13.28
N VAL A 213 -15.25 5.49 14.14
CA VAL A 213 -16.64 5.24 13.74
C VAL A 213 -17.36 6.53 13.38
N CYS A 214 -17.70 6.67 12.11
CA CYS A 214 -18.44 7.77 11.54
C CYS A 214 -19.96 7.52 11.63
N SER A 215 -20.75 8.58 11.79
CA SER A 215 -22.21 8.47 11.92
C SER A 215 -22.98 8.69 10.61
N SER A 216 -22.32 9.17 9.57
CA SER A 216 -22.93 9.47 8.27
C SER A 216 -21.93 9.34 7.12
N GLY A 217 -22.42 9.20 5.89
CA GLY A 217 -21.57 9.19 4.69
C GLY A 217 -20.76 10.48 4.52
N ILE A 218 -21.35 11.63 4.87
CA ILE A 218 -20.66 12.94 4.80
C ILE A 218 -19.48 12.99 5.77
N THR A 219 -19.69 12.56 7.02
CA THR A 219 -18.61 12.52 8.03
C THR A 219 -17.54 11.50 7.67
N TRP A 220 -17.93 10.35 7.13
CA TRP A 220 -16.97 9.33 6.67
C TRP A 220 -16.11 9.85 5.54
N LYS A 221 -16.72 10.46 4.52
CA LYS A 221 -16.01 11.05 3.39
C LYS A 221 -15.06 12.19 3.82
N ALA A 222 -15.51 13.05 4.73
CA ALA A 222 -14.73 14.17 5.23
C ALA A 222 -13.60 13.75 6.20
N THR A 223 -13.61 12.50 6.67
CA THR A 223 -12.57 11.97 7.54
C THR A 223 -11.54 11.24 6.68
N SER A 224 -10.29 11.65 6.79
CA SER A 224 -9.17 10.96 6.13
C SER A 224 -8.71 9.77 6.96
N PHE A 225 -8.13 8.80 6.27
CA PHE A 225 -7.19 7.88 6.87
C PHE A 225 -6.07 8.66 7.59
N SER A 226 -5.60 8.18 8.74
CA SER A 226 -4.65 8.94 9.56
C SER A 226 -3.50 8.11 10.09
N PHE A 227 -2.33 8.75 10.10
CA PHE A 227 -1.10 8.27 10.70
C PHE A 227 -0.75 9.18 11.88
N SER A 228 -0.39 8.60 13.02
CA SER A 228 0.10 9.37 14.16
C SER A 228 1.24 8.63 14.85
N THR A 229 2.22 9.35 15.36
CA THR A 229 3.35 8.74 16.06
C THR A 229 3.03 8.55 17.55
N SER A 230 3.33 7.37 18.07
CA SER A 230 3.25 7.08 19.51
C SER A 230 4.49 6.30 19.94
N GLY A 231 5.50 7.01 20.46
CA GLY A 231 6.79 6.40 20.75
C GLY A 231 7.45 5.93 19.47
N ASP A 232 7.86 4.66 19.45
CA ASP A 232 8.53 4.01 18.32
C ASP A 232 7.54 3.41 17.31
N ASP A 233 6.24 3.68 17.45
CA ASP A 233 5.20 3.13 16.57
C ASP A 233 4.54 4.24 15.73
N VAL A 234 4.18 3.91 14.48
CA VAL A 234 3.21 4.68 13.69
C VAL A 234 1.84 4.04 13.82
N ILE A 235 0.95 4.75 14.50
CA ILE A 235 -0.42 4.35 14.74
C ILE A 235 -1.27 4.66 13.52
N VAL A 236 -1.85 3.61 12.96
CA VAL A 236 -2.74 3.62 11.81
C VAL A 236 -4.19 3.60 12.28
N THR A 237 -4.98 4.62 11.92
CA THR A 237 -6.41 4.69 12.26
C THR A 237 -7.27 4.94 11.01
N SER A 238 -8.29 4.11 10.83
CA SER A 238 -9.20 4.17 9.69
C SER A 238 -10.60 4.66 10.06
N PRO A 239 -11.21 5.54 9.25
CA PRO A 239 -12.63 5.81 9.35
C PRO A 239 -13.48 4.64 8.86
N ARG A 240 -14.50 4.30 9.65
CA ARG A 240 -15.50 3.27 9.35
C ARG A 240 -16.90 3.86 9.41
N LEU A 241 -17.78 3.45 8.51
CA LEU A 241 -19.22 3.69 8.62
C LEU A 241 -19.95 2.38 8.35
N THR A 242 -20.86 2.02 9.25
CA THR A 242 -21.78 0.90 9.05
C THR A 242 -23.21 1.42 9.08
N VAL A 243 -24.00 1.07 8.08
CA VAL A 243 -25.42 1.40 8.00
C VAL A 243 -26.23 0.17 8.38
N SER A 244 -27.13 0.29 9.35
CA SER A 244 -27.99 -0.83 9.77
C SER A 244 -28.69 -1.49 8.59
N SER A 245 -28.71 -2.82 8.56
CA SER A 245 -29.46 -3.62 7.57
C SER A 245 -30.97 -3.41 7.65
N THR A 246 -31.49 -2.89 8.77
CA THR A 246 -32.90 -2.53 8.95
C THR A 246 -33.21 -1.07 8.62
N SER A 247 -32.23 -0.32 8.10
CA SER A 247 -32.44 1.08 7.70
C SER A 247 -33.42 1.15 6.52
N SER A 248 -34.23 2.20 6.46
CA SER A 248 -35.06 2.50 5.28
C SER A 248 -34.30 3.25 4.18
N SER A 249 -33.00 3.49 4.37
CA SER A 249 -32.16 4.11 3.35
C SER A 249 -31.83 3.13 2.23
N GLY A 250 -31.56 3.63 1.02
CA GLY A 250 -31.02 2.82 -0.08
C GLY A 250 -29.60 2.29 0.14
N TYR A 251 -29.05 2.47 1.34
CA TYR A 251 -27.70 2.03 1.76
C TYR A 251 -27.78 1.06 2.94
N ALA A 252 -28.95 0.50 3.22
CA ALA A 252 -29.15 -0.42 4.33
C ALA A 252 -28.19 -1.60 4.24
N GLY A 253 -27.43 -1.85 5.30
CA GLY A 253 -26.45 -2.93 5.33
C GLY A 253 -25.10 -2.60 4.70
N ASN A 254 -24.90 -1.38 4.22
CA ASN A 254 -23.61 -0.99 3.66
C ASN A 254 -22.56 -0.80 4.77
N GLN A 255 -21.33 -1.20 4.46
CA GLN A 255 -20.12 -0.93 5.22
C GLN A 255 -19.14 -0.14 4.36
N LEU A 256 -18.63 0.95 4.91
CA LEU A 256 -17.62 1.79 4.27
C LEU A 256 -16.37 1.79 5.15
N CYS A 257 -15.22 1.52 4.53
CA CYS A 257 -13.91 1.54 5.16
C CYS A 257 -12.94 2.31 4.28
N LYS A 258 -12.00 3.01 4.91
CA LYS A 258 -10.78 3.45 4.23
C LYS A 258 -9.64 2.57 4.69
N PHE A 259 -9.02 1.83 3.78
CA PHE A 259 -7.96 0.89 4.10
C PHE A 259 -6.58 1.46 3.79
N LEU A 260 -5.60 0.94 4.52
CA LEU A 260 -4.19 1.10 4.23
C LEU A 260 -3.86 0.33 2.94
N SER A 261 -3.23 0.99 1.98
CA SER A 261 -2.68 0.31 0.81
C SER A 261 -1.51 -0.59 1.22
N PRO A 262 -1.45 -1.86 0.78
CA PRO A 262 -0.26 -2.69 0.91
C PRO A 262 0.99 -2.07 0.25
N ALA A 263 0.85 -1.39 -0.88
CA ALA A 263 1.97 -0.72 -1.54
C ALA A 263 2.49 0.47 -0.71
N ARG A 264 1.60 1.19 -0.03
CA ARG A 264 1.97 2.26 0.91
C ARG A 264 2.75 1.71 2.10
N VAL A 265 2.39 0.51 2.58
CA VAL A 265 3.17 -0.15 3.65
C VAL A 265 4.58 -0.46 3.19
N MET A 266 4.76 -0.96 1.97
CA MET A 266 6.10 -1.20 1.44
C MET A 266 6.89 0.06 1.15
N GLU A 267 6.28 1.09 0.56
CA GLU A 267 6.93 2.39 0.39
C GLU A 267 7.45 2.86 1.75
N TYR A 268 6.63 2.79 2.79
CA TYR A 268 7.03 3.13 4.14
C TYR A 268 8.20 2.27 4.66
N MET A 269 8.17 0.95 4.52
CA MET A 269 9.28 0.08 4.94
C MET A 269 10.59 0.34 4.17
N LEU A 270 10.47 0.75 2.90
CA LEU A 270 11.61 1.02 2.02
C LEU A 270 12.22 2.40 2.27
N VAL A 271 11.40 3.40 2.61
CA VAL A 271 11.83 4.80 2.74
C VAL A 271 11.36 5.47 4.04
N ASP A 272 10.07 5.75 4.19
CA ASP A 272 9.58 6.72 5.19
C ASP A 272 9.66 6.22 6.64
N GLY A 273 9.71 4.91 6.83
CA GLY A 273 9.79 4.27 8.13
C GLY A 273 11.20 4.07 8.65
N LEU A 274 12.23 4.52 7.92
CA LEU A 274 13.63 4.41 8.32
C LEU A 274 14.14 5.72 8.93
N PRO A 275 15.13 5.68 9.84
CA PRO A 275 15.63 6.86 10.53
C PRO A 275 16.29 7.83 9.56
N THR A 276 16.07 9.11 9.81
CA THR A 276 16.70 10.19 9.06
C THR A 276 18.11 10.49 9.60
N PHE A 277 18.91 11.22 8.83
CA PHE A 277 20.33 11.47 9.11
C PHE A 277 20.67 12.02 10.51
N ASP A 278 19.73 12.68 11.21
CA ASP A 278 19.95 13.19 12.58
C ASP A 278 19.86 12.13 13.67
N GLU A 279 19.25 11.00 13.34
CA GLU A 279 18.97 9.88 14.24
C GLU A 279 20.02 8.77 14.11
N CYS A 280 20.98 8.96 13.19
CA CYS A 280 22.29 8.32 13.24
C CYS A 280 23.32 9.21 13.99
#